data_AF-A0A2P4QBN1-F1
#
_entry.id   AF-A0A2P4QBN1-F1
#
_cell.length_a   1.000
_cell.length_b   1.000
_cell.length_c   1.000
_cell.angle_alpha   90.00
_cell.angle_beta   90.00
_cell.angle_gamma   90.00
#
_symmetry.space_group_name_H-M   'P 1'
#
loop_
_entity.id
_entity.type
_entity.pdbx_description
1 polymer ?
#
loop_
_entity_poly.entity_id
_entity_poly.type
_entity_poly.pdbx_seq_one_letter_code
_entity_poly.pdbx_strand_id
1 'polypeptide(L)'
;IEHPPFELTETGWGEFELTMKLQFVPESGEKPVTLYHNLRLHPYEEDGSISTANKNKPVQSFQYDELVFTEPTEYLHSLFLQHPSAGLPPRSTPTNPYSVQAEVDEIRKIEEATKKVQEQLTIYKNKLEKTTKELDDVKGELERIKK
;
A
#
# COMPACT_ATOMS: atom_id res chain seq x y z
N ILE A 1 1.73 -2.35 26.63
CA ILE A 1 2.55 -3.56 26.41
C ILE A 1 3.99 -3.08 26.37
N GLU A 2 4.82 -3.50 27.32
CA GLU A 2 6.15 -2.88 27.57
C GLU A 2 7.32 -3.74 27.09
N HIS A 3 7.07 -5.00 26.72
CA HIS A 3 8.09 -5.95 26.27
C HIS A 3 7.60 -6.75 25.06
N PRO A 4 8.52 -7.22 24.19
CA PRO A 4 8.17 -8.08 23.08
C PRO A 4 7.69 -9.47 23.55
N PRO A 5 6.77 -10.13 22.82
CA PRO A 5 6.04 -9.63 21.65
C PRO A 5 5.02 -8.54 21.99
N PHE A 6 4.93 -7.50 21.16
CA PHE A 6 4.00 -6.38 21.34
C PHE A 6 2.61 -6.73 20.78
N GLU A 7 1.92 -7.67 21.41
CA GLU A 7 0.63 -8.19 20.94
C GLU A 7 -0.47 -8.16 22.02
N LEU A 8 -1.72 -8.11 21.57
CA LEU A 8 -2.92 -8.19 22.40
C LEU A 8 -3.91 -9.12 21.72
N THR A 9 -4.50 -10.03 22.50
CA THR A 9 -5.57 -10.94 22.02
C THR A 9 -6.85 -10.63 22.77
N GLU A 10 -7.90 -10.33 22.03
CA GLU A 10 -9.23 -9.99 22.55
C GLU A 10 -10.31 -10.67 21.71
N THR A 11 -11.53 -10.74 22.25
CA THR A 11 -12.70 -11.25 21.52
C THR A 11 -13.66 -10.13 21.17
N GLY A 12 -14.21 -10.16 19.96
CA GLY A 12 -15.13 -9.13 19.47
C GLY A 12 -16.00 -9.63 18.32
N TRP A 13 -16.98 -8.82 17.95
CA TRP A 13 -17.97 -9.14 16.92
C TRP A 13 -18.00 -8.13 15.77
N GLY A 14 -17.19 -7.08 15.82
CA GLY A 14 -17.18 -6.00 14.83
C GLY A 14 -15.78 -5.58 14.42
N GLU A 15 -15.70 -5.00 13.23
CA GLU A 15 -14.50 -4.35 12.69
C GLU A 15 -14.48 -2.87 13.09
N PHE A 16 -13.30 -2.37 13.46
CA PHE A 16 -13.10 -0.97 13.83
C PHE A 16 -11.63 -0.56 13.64
N GLU A 17 -11.36 0.75 13.59
CA GLU A 17 -10.01 1.28 13.51
C GLU A 17 -9.35 1.27 14.90
N LEU A 18 -8.24 0.55 15.01
CA LEU A 18 -7.37 0.54 16.18
C LEU A 18 -6.39 1.70 16.08
N THR A 19 -6.28 2.46 17.16
CA THR A 19 -5.20 3.45 17.34
C THR A 19 -4.08 2.82 18.17
N MET A 20 -2.92 2.61 17.56
CA MET A 20 -1.73 2.06 18.21
C MET A 20 -0.72 3.19 18.44
N LYS A 21 -0.28 3.39 19.69
CA LYS A 21 0.70 4.42 20.02
C LYS A 21 2.05 3.79 20.34
N LEU A 22 3.01 3.95 19.43
CA LEU A 22 4.40 3.55 19.62
C LEU A 22 5.11 4.58 20.49
N GLN A 23 5.70 4.11 21.59
CA GLN A 23 6.52 4.92 22.48
C GLN A 23 7.96 4.42 22.38
N PHE A 24 8.89 5.34 22.14
CA PHE A 24 10.31 5.03 22.09
C PHE A 24 10.92 5.10 23.49
N VAL A 25 12.09 4.48 23.66
CA VAL A 25 12.86 4.58 24.90
C VAL A 25 13.17 6.06 25.19
N PRO A 26 13.07 6.53 26.45
CA PRO A 26 13.23 7.95 26.78
C PRO A 26 14.54 8.57 26.27
N GLU A 27 15.61 7.79 26.26
CA GLU A 27 16.96 8.17 25.81
C GLU A 27 17.01 8.49 24.31
N SER A 28 16.06 7.99 23.52
CA SER A 28 15.96 8.34 22.10
C SER A 28 15.62 9.82 21.90
N GLY A 29 14.93 10.46 22.85
CA GLY A 29 14.39 11.82 22.70
C GLY A 29 13.24 11.93 21.68
N GLU A 30 12.79 10.81 21.13
CA GLU A 30 11.81 10.78 20.04
C GLU A 30 10.37 10.90 20.56
N LYS A 31 9.53 11.57 19.79
CA LYS A 31 8.11 11.70 20.10
C LYS A 31 7.38 10.38 19.80
N PRO A 32 6.35 10.01 20.59
CA PRO A 32 5.53 8.86 20.26
C PRO A 32 4.88 8.98 18.87
N VAL A 33 4.82 7.87 18.14
CA VAL A 33 4.15 7.76 16.83
C VAL A 33 2.80 7.08 17.02
N THR A 34 1.76 7.64 16.39
CA THR A 34 0.42 7.04 16.38
C THR A 34 0.19 6.38 15.03
N LEU A 35 -0.12 5.10 15.05
CA LEU A 35 -0.51 4.30 13.91
C LEU A 35 -2.01 3.98 13.99
N TYR A 36 -2.62 3.84 12.83
CA TYR A 36 -4.02 3.46 12.69
C TYR A 36 -4.10 2.16 11.90
N HIS A 37 -4.81 1.17 12.43
CA HIS A 37 -4.95 -0.13 11.79
C HIS A 37 -6.40 -0.60 11.84
N ASN A 38 -6.96 -0.92 10.67
CA ASN A 38 -8.33 -1.42 10.59
C ASN A 38 -8.37 -2.90 10.99
N LEU A 39 -8.97 -3.20 12.15
CA LEU A 39 -9.19 -4.58 12.59
C LEU A 39 -10.16 -5.27 11.62
N ARG A 40 -9.74 -6.41 11.08
CA ARG A 40 -10.54 -7.20 10.13
C ARG A 40 -10.94 -8.54 10.73
N LEU A 41 -12.22 -8.89 10.57
CA LEU A 41 -12.81 -10.17 10.97
C LEU A 41 -13.26 -10.98 9.75
N HIS A 42 -13.38 -10.36 8.58
CA HIS A 42 -13.77 -11.02 7.33
C HIS A 42 -12.64 -11.03 6.28
N PRO A 43 -12.53 -12.08 5.44
CA PRO A 43 -11.54 -12.12 4.36
C PRO A 43 -11.74 -11.01 3.32
N TYR A 44 -10.66 -10.56 2.70
CA TYR A 44 -10.72 -9.68 1.51
C TYR A 44 -11.35 -10.43 0.34
N GLU A 45 -12.21 -9.75 -0.41
CA GLU A 45 -12.88 -10.27 -1.60
C GLU A 45 -12.25 -9.69 -2.86
N GLU A 46 -12.15 -10.48 -3.93
CA GLU A 46 -11.73 -9.94 -5.22
C GLU A 46 -12.81 -9.07 -5.88
N ASP A 47 -14.10 -9.21 -5.50
CA ASP A 47 -15.23 -8.58 -6.22
C ASP A 47 -16.39 -8.02 -5.34
N GLY A 48 -16.23 -7.87 -4.03
CA GLY A 48 -17.26 -7.24 -3.16
C GLY A 48 -18.52 -8.10 -2.88
N SER A 49 -18.44 -9.44 -3.05
CA SER A 49 -19.41 -10.39 -2.47
C SER A 49 -18.83 -11.30 -1.37
N ILE A 50 -19.53 -11.42 -0.23
CA ILE A 50 -19.19 -12.30 0.92
C ILE A 50 -19.13 -13.75 0.48
N SER A 51 -17.92 -14.19 0.16
CA SER A 51 -17.62 -15.57 -0.18
C SER A 51 -17.61 -16.43 1.08
N THR A 52 -18.62 -17.28 1.22
CA THR A 52 -18.70 -18.29 2.29
C THR A 52 -17.70 -19.44 2.14
N ALA A 53 -16.91 -19.44 1.06
CA ALA A 53 -15.97 -20.51 0.68
C ALA A 53 -14.75 -20.62 1.62
N ASN A 54 -14.35 -19.54 2.29
CA ASN A 54 -13.11 -19.48 3.09
C ASN A 54 -13.35 -19.34 4.61
N LYS A 55 -14.49 -19.84 5.12
CA LYS A 55 -14.87 -19.69 6.55
C LYS A 55 -13.88 -20.27 7.57
N ASN A 56 -12.99 -21.19 7.16
CA ASN A 56 -12.10 -21.90 8.08
C ASN A 56 -10.66 -21.37 8.11
N LYS A 57 -10.32 -20.33 7.34
CA LYS A 57 -8.97 -19.76 7.33
C LYS A 57 -8.93 -18.53 8.22
N PRO A 58 -7.91 -18.37 9.10
CA PRO A 58 -7.77 -17.15 9.88
C PRO A 58 -7.62 -15.95 8.94
N VAL A 59 -8.33 -14.86 9.27
CA VAL A 59 -8.18 -13.59 8.56
C VAL A 59 -6.83 -12.98 8.96
N GLN A 60 -6.04 -12.63 7.96
CA GLN A 60 -4.74 -11.99 8.15
C GLN A 60 -4.80 -10.59 7.52
N SER A 61 -4.60 -9.57 8.34
CA SER A 61 -4.51 -8.17 7.93
C SER A 61 -3.13 -7.67 8.35
N PHE A 62 -2.26 -7.46 7.38
CA PHE A 62 -0.90 -6.97 7.60
C PHE A 62 -0.77 -5.56 7.03
N GLN A 63 0.02 -4.73 7.70
CA GLN A 63 0.35 -3.38 7.26
C GLN A 63 1.85 -3.17 7.48
N TYR A 64 2.56 -2.83 6.40
CA TYR A 64 3.96 -2.46 6.45
C TYR A 64 4.08 -0.94 6.62
N ASP A 65 5.01 -0.51 7.47
CA ASP A 65 5.29 0.89 7.72
C ASP A 65 6.80 1.06 7.99
N GLU A 66 7.34 2.23 7.66
CA GLU A 66 8.76 2.56 7.80
C GLU A 66 8.95 3.76 8.71
N LEU A 67 9.62 3.55 9.84
CA LEU A 67 9.99 4.62 10.75
C LEU A 67 11.34 5.20 10.33
N VAL A 68 11.31 6.39 9.75
CA VAL A 68 12.51 7.11 9.31
C VAL A 68 12.93 8.12 10.36
N PHE A 69 14.12 7.93 10.93
CA PHE A 69 14.74 8.86 11.87
C PHE A 69 15.77 9.71 11.11
N THR A 70 15.44 10.96 10.78
CA THR A 70 16.30 11.81 9.94
C THR A 70 17.51 12.36 10.67
N GLU A 71 17.37 12.69 11.95
CA GLU A 71 18.44 13.22 12.80
C GLU A 71 18.39 12.51 14.17
N PRO A 72 18.73 11.20 14.21
CA PRO A 72 18.66 10.45 15.45
C PRO A 72 19.64 11.01 16.48
N THR A 73 19.25 10.99 17.75
CA THR A 73 20.17 11.30 18.85
C THR A 73 21.40 10.39 18.82
N GLU A 74 22.54 10.85 19.34
CA GLU A 74 23.78 10.04 19.37
C GLU A 74 23.56 8.67 20.00
N TYR A 75 22.73 8.61 21.04
CA TYR A 75 22.32 7.36 21.68
C TYR A 75 21.57 6.44 20.71
N LEU A 76 20.50 6.93 20.08
CA LEU A 76 19.69 6.14 19.14
C LEU A 76 20.52 5.68 17.93
N HIS A 77 21.38 6.55 17.41
CA HIS A 77 22.32 6.21 16.34
C HIS A 77 23.28 5.08 16.78
N SER A 78 23.87 5.18 17.98
CA SER A 78 24.74 4.13 18.51
C SER A 78 24.00 2.81 18.72
N LEU A 79 22.72 2.86 19.09
CA LEU A 79 21.85 1.70 19.26
C LEU A 79 21.60 0.99 17.93
N PHE A 80 21.29 1.75 16.87
CA PHE A 80 21.11 1.18 15.53
C PHE A 80 22.39 0.56 14.96
N LEU A 81 23.56 1.09 15.29
CA LEU A 81 24.84 0.49 14.89
C LEU A 81 25.15 -0.82 15.64
N GLN A 82 24.79 -0.91 16.92
CA GLN A 82 24.95 -2.13 17.74
C GLN A 82 23.94 -3.21 17.37
N HIS A 83 22.75 -2.79 16.96
CA HIS A 83 21.65 -3.65 16.53
C HIS A 83 21.24 -3.28 15.11
N PRO A 84 22.05 -3.64 14.10
CA PRO A 84 21.71 -3.37 12.71
C PRO A 84 20.33 -3.96 12.43
N SER A 85 19.41 -3.12 11.95
CA SER A 85 18.04 -3.53 11.65
C SER A 85 18.07 -4.74 10.73
N ALA A 86 17.44 -5.83 11.13
CA ALA A 86 17.15 -6.90 10.19
C ALA A 86 16.23 -6.31 9.13
N GLY A 87 16.75 -6.12 7.92
CA GLY A 87 15.92 -5.76 6.77
C GLY A 87 14.84 -6.82 6.53
N LEU A 88 14.02 -6.60 5.50
CA LEU A 88 13.02 -7.59 5.12
C LEU A 88 13.66 -8.97 4.90
N PRO A 89 12.99 -10.05 5.33
CA PRO A 89 13.49 -11.39 5.09
C PRO A 89 13.60 -11.63 3.57
N PRO A 90 14.53 -12.49 3.10
CA PRO A 90 14.67 -12.76 1.67
C PRO A 90 13.41 -13.36 1.03
N ARG A 91 12.61 -14.09 1.81
CA ARG A 91 11.37 -14.76 1.36
C ARG A 91 10.28 -14.62 2.40
N SER A 92 9.03 -14.59 1.92
CA SER A 92 7.84 -14.52 2.76
C SER A 92 7.70 -15.79 3.60
N THR A 93 7.17 -15.63 4.80
CA THR A 93 6.83 -16.73 5.70
C THR A 93 5.31 -16.83 5.85
N PRO A 94 4.76 -17.95 6.35
CA PRO A 94 3.33 -18.05 6.64
C PRO A 94 2.81 -17.00 7.64
N THR A 95 3.72 -16.41 8.43
CA THR A 95 3.42 -15.42 9.46
C THR A 95 3.74 -13.99 9.03
N ASN A 96 4.53 -13.79 7.97
CA ASN A 96 4.88 -12.47 7.46
C ASN A 96 4.95 -12.50 5.92
N PRO A 97 3.99 -11.85 5.22
CA PRO A 97 3.98 -11.80 3.77
C PRO A 97 5.07 -10.88 3.20
N TYR A 98 5.59 -9.92 3.98
CA TYR A 98 6.57 -8.93 3.51
C TYR A 98 7.97 -9.54 3.44
N SER A 99 8.56 -9.50 2.25
CA SER A 99 9.90 -10.00 1.98
C SER A 99 10.49 -9.28 0.77
N VAL A 100 11.81 -9.35 0.62
CA VAL A 100 12.50 -8.79 -0.56
C VAL A 100 11.96 -9.40 -1.86
N GLN A 101 11.66 -10.70 -1.86
CA GLN A 101 11.03 -11.35 -3.01
C GLN A 101 9.64 -10.78 -3.31
N ALA A 102 8.81 -10.56 -2.27
CA ALA A 102 7.48 -9.99 -2.44
C ALA A 102 7.55 -8.57 -3.02
N GLU A 103 8.51 -7.75 -2.59
CA GLU A 103 8.73 -6.42 -3.17
C GLU A 103 9.08 -6.48 -4.66
N VAL A 104 10.00 -7.38 -5.05
CA VAL A 104 10.39 -7.56 -6.46
C VAL A 104 9.21 -7.99 -7.31
N ASP A 105 8.40 -8.92 -6.81
CA ASP A 105 7.21 -9.41 -7.51
C ASP A 105 6.13 -8.32 -7.65
N GLU A 106 5.91 -7.51 -6.61
CA GLU A 106 5.00 -6.36 -6.67
C GLU A 106 5.49 -5.27 -7.61
N ILE A 107 6.78 -4.92 -7.58
CA ILE A 107 7.38 -3.96 -8.52
C ILE A 107 7.14 -4.42 -9.96
N ARG A 108 7.39 -5.70 -10.26
CA ARG A 108 7.14 -6.26 -11.58
C ARG A 108 5.68 -6.12 -12.01
N LYS A 109 4.73 -6.43 -11.12
CA LYS A 109 3.29 -6.26 -11.41
C LYS A 109 2.95 -4.80 -11.71
N ILE A 110 3.50 -3.87 -10.93
CA ILE A 110 3.31 -2.42 -11.11
C ILE A 110 3.88 -1.97 -12.44
N GLU A 111 5.07 -2.43 -12.83
CA GLU A 111 5.69 -2.13 -14.12
C GLU A 111 4.83 -2.63 -15.30
N GLU A 112 4.36 -3.88 -15.23
CA GLU A 112 3.49 -4.47 -16.24
C GLU A 112 2.16 -3.70 -16.36
N ALA A 113 1.56 -3.30 -15.23
CA ALA A 113 0.35 -2.48 -15.21
C ALA A 113 0.60 -1.09 -15.79
N THR A 114 1.71 -0.45 -15.42
CA THR A 114 2.11 0.89 -15.91
C THR A 114 2.30 0.88 -17.41
N LYS A 115 2.94 -0.16 -17.96
CA LYS A 115 3.11 -0.34 -19.40
C LYS A 115 1.77 -0.40 -20.13
N LYS A 116 0.82 -1.19 -19.62
CA LYS A 116 -0.54 -1.28 -20.20
C LYS A 116 -1.25 0.07 -20.19
N VAL A 117 -1.15 0.82 -19.09
CA VAL A 117 -1.72 2.17 -18.98
C VAL A 117 -1.10 3.11 -20.01
N GLN A 118 0.21 3.07 -20.20
CA GLN A 118 0.90 3.89 -21.22
C GLN A 118 0.47 3.54 -22.66
N GLU A 119 0.32 2.24 -22.96
CA GLU A 119 -0.20 1.78 -24.25
C GLU A 119 -1.63 2.29 -24.50
N GLN A 120 -2.51 2.15 -23.50
CA GLN A 120 -3.88 2.67 -23.57
C GLN A 120 -3.90 4.19 -23.75
N LEU A 121 -3.08 4.94 -23.00
CA LEU A 121 -2.97 6.40 -23.14
C LEU A 121 -2.56 6.79 -24.56
N THR A 122 -1.65 6.04 -25.19
CA THR A 122 -1.22 6.28 -26.57
C THR A 122 -2.36 6.05 -27.56
N ILE A 123 -3.12 4.97 -27.39
CA ILE A 123 -4.31 4.68 -28.21
C ILE A 123 -5.34 5.80 -28.09
N TYR A 124 -5.66 6.22 -26.86
CA TYR A 124 -6.63 7.28 -26.61
C TYR A 124 -6.18 8.64 -27.13
N LYS A 125 -4.89 8.98 -27.03
CA LYS A 125 -4.33 10.20 -27.65
C LYS A 125 -4.52 10.22 -29.16
N ASN A 126 -4.18 9.11 -29.85
CA ASN A 126 -4.36 9.02 -31.30
C ASN A 126 -5.83 9.10 -31.72
N LYS A 127 -6.73 8.51 -30.93
CA LYS A 127 -8.17 8.61 -31.18
C LYS A 127 -8.67 10.05 -31.01
N LEU A 128 -8.24 10.73 -29.95
CA LEU A 128 -8.55 12.15 -29.72
C LEU A 128 -8.07 13.02 -30.89
N GLU A 129 -6.85 12.80 -31.39
CA GLU A 129 -6.32 13.56 -32.52
C GLU A 129 -7.15 13.35 -33.81
N LYS A 130 -7.54 12.11 -34.11
CA LYS A 130 -8.41 11.83 -35.27
C LYS A 130 -9.78 12.48 -35.14
N THR A 131 -10.43 12.30 -33.98
CA THR A 131 -11.77 12.85 -33.74
C THR A 131 -11.75 14.38 -33.71
N THR A 132 -10.70 15.01 -33.17
CA THR A 132 -10.56 16.48 -33.19
C THR A 132 -10.37 17.01 -34.60
N LYS A 133 -9.60 16.32 -35.46
CA LYS A 133 -9.48 16.66 -36.88
C LYS A 133 -10.80 16.52 -37.63
N GLU A 134 -11.49 15.40 -37.47
CA GLU A 134 -12.82 15.17 -38.06
C GLU A 134 -13.83 16.24 -37.61
N LEU A 135 -13.79 16.65 -36.34
CA LEU A 135 -14.64 17.71 -35.80
C LEU A 135 -14.34 19.06 -36.48
N ASP A 136 -13.07 19.37 -36.74
CA ASP A 136 -12.67 20.61 -37.42
C ASP A 136 -13.13 20.62 -38.89
N ASP A 137 -12.96 19.51 -39.59
CA ASP A 137 -13.43 19.33 -40.97
C ASP A 137 -14.95 19.52 -41.08
N VAL A 138 -15.74 18.85 -40.22
CA VAL A 138 -17.20 18.97 -40.20
C VAL A 138 -17.66 20.38 -39.83
N LYS A 139 -16.99 21.05 -38.89
CA LYS A 139 -17.27 22.47 -38.58
C LYS A 139 -16.99 23.36 -39.79
N GLY A 140 -15.89 23.12 -40.51
CA GLY A 140 -15.56 23.87 -41.73
C GLY A 140 -16.61 23.70 -42.84
N GLU A 141 -17.13 22.50 -43.05
CA GLU A 141 -18.22 22.25 -44.00
C GLU A 141 -19.53 22.91 -43.57
N LEU A 142 -19.88 22.84 -42.27
CA LEU A 142 -21.07 23.48 -41.73
C LEU A 142 -21.08 25.00 -41.99
N GLU A 143 -19.94 25.66 -41.80
CA GLU A 143 -19.80 27.09 -42.07
C GLU A 143 -19.88 27.42 -43.57
N ARG A 144 -19.48 26.52 -44.45
CA ARG A 144 -19.66 26.68 -45.91
C ARG A 144 -21.13 26.55 -46.32
N ILE A 145 -21.89 25.65 -45.68
CA ILE A 145 -23.33 25.44 -45.98
C ILE A 145 -24.18 26.58 -45.42
N LYS A 146 -23.77 27.21 -44.31
CA LYS A 146 -24.46 28.36 -43.73
C LYS A 146 -24.27 29.68 -44.49
N LYS A 147 -23.33 29.73 -45.43
CA LYS A 147 -22.97 30.92 -46.21
C LYS A 147 -23.63 30.91 -47.59
#